data_AF-A0A0M2CSR7-F1
#
_entry.id   AF-A0A0M2CSR7-F1
#
_cell.length_a   1.000
_cell.length_b   1.000
_cell.length_c   1.000
_cell.angle_alpha   90.00
_cell.angle_beta   90.00
_cell.angle_gamma   90.00
#
_symmetry.space_group_name_H-M   'P 1'
#
loop_
_entity.id
_entity.type
_entity.pdbx_description
1 polymer ?
#
loop_
_entity_poly.entity_id
_entity_poly.type
_entity_poly.pdbx_seq_one_letter_code
_entity_poly.pdbx_strand_id
1 'polypeptide(L)' 'MTSREPAEGTPSLRFTAGSPTPEEIAAVTAVLLARRHAGEEDAKGSPGRRDQFRRMRLGLKLRPGRGAWRRTRPEE' A
#
# COMPACT_ATOMS: atom_id res chain seq x y z
N MET A 1 24.15 11.32 -12.40
CA MET A 1 23.46 10.08 -11.96
C MET A 1 22.31 9.83 -12.91
N THR A 2 22.48 8.94 -13.87
CA THR A 2 21.49 8.67 -14.92
C THR A 2 20.38 7.81 -14.32
N SER A 3 19.20 8.38 -14.06
CA SER A 3 18.03 7.58 -13.67
C SER A 3 17.64 6.73 -14.87
N ARG A 4 17.68 5.40 -14.73
CA ARG A 4 17.10 4.51 -15.72
C ARG A 4 15.58 4.53 -15.53
N GLU A 5 14.88 5.12 -16.49
CA GLU A 5 13.42 5.05 -16.54
C GLU A 5 13.03 3.56 -16.71
N PRO A 6 12.11 3.02 -15.90
CA PRO A 6 11.57 1.70 -16.14
C PRO A 6 10.76 1.71 -17.44
N ALA A 7 10.92 0.67 -18.26
CA ALA A 7 10.08 0.47 -19.44
C ALA A 7 8.61 0.32 -19.01
N GLU A 8 7.70 1.02 -19.70
CA GLU A 8 6.28 0.98 -19.39
C GLU A 8 5.77 -0.48 -19.34
N GLY A 9 5.09 -0.83 -18.25
CA GLY A 9 4.51 -2.16 -18.03
C GLY A 9 5.41 -3.18 -17.32
N THR A 10 6.70 -2.89 -17.09
CA THR A 10 7.57 -3.80 -16.32
C THR A 10 7.58 -3.43 -14.83
N PRO A 11 7.21 -4.34 -13.91
CA PRO A 11 7.32 -4.07 -12.48
C PRO A 11 8.79 -3.84 -12.12
N SER A 12 9.06 -2.70 -11.49
CA SER A 12 10.41 -2.28 -11.13
C SER A 12 10.49 -1.90 -9.65
N LEU A 13 11.64 -2.18 -9.03
CA LEU A 13 11.97 -1.79 -7.67
C LEU A 13 13.13 -0.79 -7.71
N ARG A 14 12.99 0.33 -7.02
CA ARG A 14 14.03 1.36 -6.89
C ARG A 14 14.38 1.56 -5.42
N PHE A 15 15.65 1.36 -5.09
CA PHE A 15 16.20 1.66 -3.77
C PHE A 15 16.71 3.10 -3.78
N THR A 16 16.27 3.92 -2.82
CA THR A 16 16.62 5.35 -2.75
C THR A 16 17.86 5.62 -1.90
N ALA A 17 18.28 4.65 -1.09
CA ALA A 17 19.44 4.74 -0.22
C ALA A 17 20.08 3.36 -0.03
N GLY A 18 21.40 3.36 0.23
CA GLY A 18 22.19 2.15 0.41
C GLY A 18 22.51 1.41 -0.89
N SER A 19 23.31 0.36 -0.78
CA SER A 19 23.61 -0.59 -1.85
C SER A 19 23.24 -1.99 -1.35
N PRO A 20 21.96 -2.38 -1.42
CA PRO A 20 21.49 -3.64 -0.85
C PRO A 20 22.15 -4.84 -1.54
N THR A 21 22.37 -5.91 -0.79
CA THR A 21 22.94 -7.14 -1.34
C THR A 21 21.90 -7.89 -2.19
N PRO A 22 22.33 -8.78 -3.10
CA PRO A 22 21.40 -9.59 -3.90
C PRO A 22 20.40 -10.39 -3.05
N GLU A 23 20.82 -10.87 -1.88
CA GLU A 23 20.01 -11.63 -0.93
C GLU A 23 18.89 -10.76 -0.32
N GLU A 24 19.21 -9.52 0.03
CA GLU A 24 18.24 -8.56 0.55
C GLU A 24 17.19 -8.20 -0.51
N ILE A 25 17.62 -8.02 -1.76
CA ILE A 25 16.72 -7.77 -2.89
C ILE A 25 15.77 -8.97 -3.09
N ALA A 26 16.28 -10.20 -3.02
CA ALA A 26 15.48 -11.42 -3.13
C ALA A 26 14.46 -11.53 -1.99
N ALA A 27 14.88 -11.25 -0.74
CA ALA A 27 14.00 -11.30 0.43
C ALA A 27 12.84 -10.30 0.33
N VAL A 28 13.11 -9.05 -0.04
CA VAL A 28 12.07 -8.02 -0.23
C VAL A 28 11.10 -8.43 -1.34
N THR A 29 11.62 -8.96 -2.44
CA THR A 29 10.80 -9.43 -3.57
C THR A 29 9.87 -10.57 -3.16
N ALA A 30 10.37 -11.55 -2.40
CA ALA A 30 9.57 -12.66 -1.88
C ALA A 30 8.41 -12.19 -1.01
N VAL A 31 8.66 -11.22 -0.11
CA VAL A 31 7.61 -10.64 0.76
C VAL A 31 6.54 -9.90 -0.06
N LEU A 32 6.94 -9.13 -1.08
CA LEU A 32 5.99 -8.43 -1.94
C LEU A 32 5.11 -9.40 -2.73
N LEU A 33 5.69 -10.48 -3.26
CA LEU A 33 4.95 -11.53 -3.96
C LEU A 33 3.96 -12.23 -3.02
N ALA A 34 4.40 -12.64 -1.82
CA ALA A 34 3.52 -13.26 -0.83
C ALA A 34 2.33 -12.36 -0.45
N ARG A 35 2.57 -11.04 -0.34
CA ARG A 35 1.52 -10.08 0.02
C ARG A 35 0.54 -9.79 -1.12
N ARG A 36 0.96 -9.92 -2.38
CA ARG A 36 0.06 -9.82 -3.53
C ARG A 36 -1.05 -10.88 -3.44
N HIS A 37 -0.71 -12.09 -3.02
CA HIS A 37 -1.65 -13.19 -2.88
C HIS A 37 -2.56 -13.05 -1.65
N ALA A 38 -2.08 -12.43 -0.56
CA ALA A 38 -2.88 -12.21 0.65
C ALA A 38 -3.92 -11.07 0.54
N GLY A 39 -3.82 -10.20 -0.47
CA GLY A 39 -4.68 -9.01 -0.61
C GLY A 39 -6.13 -9.30 -1.03
N GLU A 40 -6.45 -10.50 -1.52
CA GLU A 40 -7.81 -10.87 -1.95
C GLU A 40 -8.72 -11.26 -0.76
N GLU A 41 -8.17 -11.72 0.36
CA GLU A 41 -8.96 -12.15 1.52
C GLU A 41 -9.42 -10.99 2.43
N ASP A 42 -8.68 -9.88 2.48
CA ASP A 42 -8.96 -8.72 3.36
C ASP A 42 -10.11 -7.81 2.84
N ALA A 43 -10.61 -8.04 1.62
CA ALA A 43 -11.67 -7.22 1.01
C ALA A 43 -13.03 -7.35 1.71
N LYS A 44 -13.24 -8.38 2.55
CA LYS A 44 -14.51 -8.63 3.24
C LYS A 44 -14.76 -7.78 4.50
N GLY A 45 -13.78 -7.00 4.97
CA GLY A 45 -13.83 -6.43 6.32
C GLY A 45 -13.82 -4.91 6.46
N SER A 46 -13.79 -4.11 5.38
CA SER A 46 -13.77 -2.65 5.53
C SER A 46 -15.19 -2.07 5.59
N PRO A 47 -15.55 -1.31 6.65
CA PRO A 47 -16.82 -0.58 6.69
C PRO A 47 -16.86 0.39 5.50
N GLY A 48 -17.96 0.34 4.75
CA GLY A 48 -18.13 1.13 3.52
C GLY A 48 -18.17 2.63 3.79
N ARG A 49 -18.10 3.42 2.71
CA ARG A 49 -18.12 4.90 2.73
C ARG A 49 -19.27 5.47 3.60
N ARG A 50 -20.44 4.82 3.60
CA ARG A 50 -21.63 5.21 4.41
C ARG A 50 -21.39 5.14 5.91
N ASP A 51 -20.72 4.10 6.40
CA ASP A 51 -20.43 3.95 7.83
C ASP A 51 -19.38 4.97 8.29
N GLN A 52 -18.45 5.32 7.41
CA GLN A 52 -17.45 6.36 7.67
C GLN A 52 -18.11 7.75 7.80
N PHE A 53 -18.98 8.13 6.87
CA PHE A 53 -19.72 9.39 6.95
C PHE A 53 -20.57 9.48 8.23
N ARG A 54 -21.23 8.39 8.61
CA ARG A 54 -22.00 8.33 9.86
C ARG A 54 -21.12 8.57 11.09
N ARG A 55 -19.91 7.99 11.12
CA ARG A 55 -18.94 8.18 12.21
C ARG A 55 -18.38 9.60 12.27
N MET A 56 -18.11 10.22 11.12
CA MET A 56 -17.66 11.63 11.08
C MET A 56 -18.74 12.57 11.63
N ARG A 57 -20.01 12.35 11.26
CA ARG A 57 -21.15 13.14 11.79
C ARG A 57 -21.29 13.01 13.30
N LEU A 58 -20.88 11.88 13.87
CA LEU A 58 -20.89 11.60 15.30
C LEU A 58 -19.61 12.06 16.03
N GLY A 59 -18.68 12.75 15.36
CA GLY A 59 -17.41 13.19 15.96
C GLY A 59 -16.48 12.05 16.37
N LEU A 60 -16.73 10.82 15.89
CA LEU A 60 -15.91 9.66 16.22
C LEU A 60 -14.62 9.73 15.42
N LYS A 61 -13.48 9.73 16.11
CA LYS A 61 -12.15 9.70 15.49
C LYS A 61 -12.03 8.53 14.52
N LEU A 62 -11.34 8.75 13.40
CA LEU A 62 -10.91 7.65 12.53
C LEU A 62 -10.12 6.66 13.39
N ARG A 63 -10.48 5.38 13.33
CA ARG A 63 -9.69 4.35 14.02
C ARG A 63 -8.31 4.36 13.37
N PRO A 64 -7.23 4.69 14.13
CA PRO A 64 -5.89 4.54 13.60
C PRO A 64 -5.69 3.06 13.28
N GLY A 65 -5.11 2.77 12.12
CA GLY A 65 -4.97 1.41 11.62
C GLY A 65 -4.35 1.35 10.24
N ARG A 66 -3.89 0.16 9.85
CA ARG A 66 -3.33 -0.07 8.52
C ARG A 66 -4.38 0.30 7.46
N GLY A 67 -4.01 1.20 6.55
CA GLY A 67 -4.92 1.71 5.52
C GLY A 67 -5.81 2.89 5.94
N ALA A 68 -5.68 3.43 7.15
CA ALA A 68 -6.44 4.63 7.57
C ALA A 68 -6.23 5.83 6.62
N TRP A 69 -5.01 6.00 6.11
CA TRP A 69 -4.62 7.04 5.15
C TRP A 69 -5.22 6.86 3.74
N ARG A 70 -5.61 5.63 3.37
CA ARG A 70 -6.31 5.41 2.08
C ARG A 70 -7.73 5.95 2.13
N ARG A 71 -8.32 6.03 3.34
CA ARG A 71 -9.69 6.48 3.58
C ARG A 71 -9.80 8.00 3.69
N THR A 72 -8.70 8.75 3.55
CA THR A 72 -8.64 10.22 3.62
C THR A 72 -8.26 10.87 2.28
N ARG A 73 -8.07 10.09 1.20
CA ARG A 73 -7.79 10.67 -0.12
C ARG A 73 -9.11 11.09 -0.78
N PRO A 74 -9.24 12.35 -1.24
CA PRO A 74 -10.28 12.70 -2.19
C PRO A 74 -10.05 11.88 -3.47
N GLU A 75 -11.12 11.31 -4.03
CA GLU A 75 -11.07 10.81 -5.40
C GLU A 75 -11.02 12.05 -6.31
N GLU A 76 -10.00 12.11 -7.16
CA GLU A 76 -9.98 13.05 -8.30
C GLU A 76 -10.96 12.57 -9.38
#